data_AF-A0A0G1B178-F1
#
_entry.id   AF-A0A0G1B178-F1
#
_cell.length_a   1.000
_cell.length_b   1.000
_cell.length_c   1.000
_cell.angle_alpha   90.00
_cell.angle_beta   90.00
_cell.angle_gamma   90.00
#
_symmetry.space_group_name_H-M   'P 1'
#
loop_
_entity.id
_entity.type
_entity.pdbx_description
1 polymer ?
#
loop_
_entity_poly.entity_id
_entity_poly.type
_entity_poly.pdbx_seq_one_letter_code
_entity_poly.pdbx_strand_id
1 'polypeptide(L)'
;MSYIKVLVTVALIITLAGIAGYAGYIYLAIKTFSDEVVNIVENVEKRVEVESVSESTAMYKNPEEPKHGYQAAPVVNVKNESYFVSGNDRETLCNQINVEERRVEEDRVQIGYILSSMRYEYYAVLTLKGYTIGDFTVTTDSVITVPQWTSSGGASDDTKNDWRRFKDAVVAHENEHQSILVENATEFVNTLNNLGYYPTETALNVAVEGLYDAAYKQLREEQENFDEEYENEPFQHFCENH
;
A
#
# COMPACT_ATOMS: atom_id res chain seq x y z
N MET A 1 41.32 57.76 54.49
CA MET A 1 40.40 56.66 54.86
C MET A 1 38.92 57.08 55.00
N SER A 2 38.57 58.35 55.29
CA SER A 2 37.17 58.78 55.44
C SER A 2 36.36 58.80 54.13
N TYR A 3 36.96 59.24 53.03
CA TYR A 3 36.30 59.34 51.70
C TYR A 3 35.86 57.99 51.11
N ILE A 4 36.61 56.92 51.36
CA ILE A 4 36.31 55.58 50.85
C ILE A 4 35.07 55.00 51.55
N LYS A 5 34.88 55.27 52.85
CA LYS A 5 33.70 54.81 53.59
C LYS A 5 32.42 55.52 53.12
N VAL A 6 32.51 56.80 52.80
CA VAL A 6 31.36 57.57 52.27
C VAL A 6 30.94 57.06 50.89
N LEU A 7 31.90 56.83 49.98
CA LEU A 7 31.61 56.29 48.64
C LEU A 7 30.98 54.89 48.67
N VAL A 8 31.49 54.00 49.52
CA VAL A 8 30.91 52.65 49.67
C VAL A 8 29.50 52.70 50.26
N THR A 9 29.25 53.60 51.21
CA THR A 9 27.93 53.75 51.82
C THR A 9 26.91 54.30 50.81
N VAL A 10 27.29 55.28 49.99
CA VAL A 10 26.42 55.83 48.93
C VAL A 10 26.12 54.79 47.86
N ALA A 11 27.12 54.00 47.44
CA ALA A 11 26.93 52.93 46.47
C ALA A 11 25.96 51.83 46.97
N LEU A 12 26.04 51.47 48.26
CA LEU A 12 25.11 50.54 48.92
C LEU A 12 23.67 51.07 48.99
N ILE A 13 23.49 52.36 49.27
CA ILE A 13 22.17 52.99 49.30
C ILE A 13 21.54 53.01 47.90
N ILE A 14 22.32 53.33 46.86
CA ILE A 14 21.84 53.35 45.47
C ILE A 14 21.44 51.95 45.00
N THR A 15 22.23 50.92 45.35
CA THR A 15 21.90 49.53 44.99
C THR A 15 20.67 49.02 45.73
N LEU A 16 20.54 49.31 47.03
CA LEU A 16 19.35 48.95 47.81
C LEU A 16 18.08 49.67 47.31
N ALA A 17 18.19 50.97 46.98
CA ALA A 17 17.09 51.74 46.40
C ALA A 17 16.70 51.21 45.01
N GLY A 18 17.68 50.82 44.18
CA GLY A 18 17.44 50.19 42.88
C GLY A 18 16.73 48.84 42.99
N ILE A 19 17.14 47.99 43.93
CA ILE A 19 16.50 46.69 44.18
C ILE A 19 15.06 46.87 44.68
N ALA A 20 14.83 47.79 45.63
CA ALA A 20 13.51 48.08 46.16
C ALA A 20 12.58 48.67 45.07
N GLY A 21 13.09 49.57 44.23
CA GLY A 21 12.35 50.11 43.09
C GLY A 21 11.98 49.05 42.06
N TYR A 22 12.91 48.14 41.74
CA TYR A 22 12.68 47.03 40.81
C TYR A 22 11.65 46.02 41.36
N ALA A 23 11.73 45.68 42.64
CA ALA A 23 10.74 44.81 43.29
C ALA A 23 9.35 45.46 43.33
N GLY A 24 9.27 46.77 43.59
CA GLY A 24 8.02 47.53 43.55
C GLY A 24 7.40 47.57 42.15
N TYR A 25 8.22 47.74 41.10
CA TYR A 25 7.78 47.68 39.71
C TYR A 25 7.22 46.30 39.33
N ILE A 26 7.92 45.22 39.69
CA ILE A 26 7.46 43.84 39.43
C ILE A 26 6.14 43.58 40.18
N TYR A 27 6.03 43.99 41.44
CA TYR A 27 4.82 43.81 42.23
C TYR A 27 3.63 44.53 41.60
N LEU A 28 3.81 45.79 41.16
CA LEU A 28 2.76 46.54 40.47
C LEU A 28 2.37 45.87 39.16
N ALA A 29 3.33 45.45 38.33
CA ALA A 29 3.07 44.81 37.05
C ALA A 29 2.28 43.49 37.21
N ILE A 30 2.68 42.63 38.17
CA ILE A 30 1.97 41.38 38.49
C ILE A 30 0.56 41.68 39.02
N LYS A 31 0.41 42.71 39.86
CA LYS A 31 -0.89 43.11 40.40
C LYS A 31 -1.85 43.60 39.31
N THR A 32 -1.40 44.47 38.39
CA THR A 32 -2.24 44.88 37.25
C THR A 32 -2.63 43.70 36.37
N PHE A 33 -1.72 42.76 36.13
CA PHE A 33 -2.04 41.55 35.36
C PHE A 33 -3.08 40.67 36.09
N SER A 34 -2.95 40.53 37.41
CA SER A 34 -3.93 39.81 38.23
C SER A 34 -5.31 40.49 38.21
N ASP A 35 -5.36 41.81 38.34
CA ASP A 35 -6.62 42.57 38.35
C ASP A 35 -7.30 42.55 36.96
N GLU A 36 -6.53 42.49 35.87
CA GLU A 36 -7.04 42.33 34.51
C GLU A 36 -7.59 40.92 34.26
N VAL A 37 -6.89 39.88 34.72
CA VAL A 37 -7.36 38.48 34.63
C VAL A 37 -8.63 38.26 35.45
N VAL A 38 -8.71 38.80 36.68
CA VAL A 38 -9.91 38.70 37.53
C VAL A 38 -11.10 39.39 36.87
N ASN A 39 -10.92 40.58 36.30
CA ASN A 39 -11.99 41.26 35.55
C ASN A 39 -12.43 40.49 34.29
N ILE A 40 -11.51 39.81 33.60
CA ILE A 40 -11.86 38.97 32.44
C ILE A 40 -12.70 37.77 32.90
N VAL A 41 -12.30 37.09 33.98
CA VAL A 41 -13.02 35.92 34.52
C VAL A 41 -14.41 36.31 35.00
N GLU A 42 -14.56 37.40 35.78
CA GLU A 42 -15.88 37.88 36.23
C GLU A 42 -16.79 38.27 35.05
N ASN A 43 -16.25 38.88 34.00
CA ASN A 43 -17.02 39.23 32.80
C ASN A 43 -17.42 37.99 31.98
N VAL A 44 -16.64 36.92 32.00
CA VAL A 44 -16.98 35.63 31.37
C VAL A 44 -18.07 34.93 32.17
N GLU A 45 -17.95 34.82 33.50
CA GLU A 45 -18.99 34.21 34.35
C GLU A 45 -20.33 34.93 34.21
N LYS A 46 -20.31 36.27 34.18
CA LYS A 46 -21.51 37.08 34.01
C LYS A 46 -22.13 36.97 32.61
N ARG A 47 -21.36 36.63 31.58
CA ARG A 47 -21.89 36.30 30.24
C ARG A 47 -22.47 34.89 30.18
N VAL A 48 -21.85 33.94 30.87
CA VAL A 48 -22.33 32.54 30.95
C VAL A 48 -23.67 32.44 31.70
N GLU A 49 -23.91 33.26 32.75
CA GLU A 49 -25.22 33.28 33.42
C GLU A 49 -26.35 33.82 32.53
N VAL A 50 -26.07 34.80 31.67
CA VAL A 50 -27.08 35.47 30.81
C VAL A 50 -27.37 34.70 29.53
N GLU A 51 -26.47 33.81 29.09
CA GLU A 51 -26.64 32.96 27.90
C GLU A 51 -27.22 31.57 28.20
N SER A 52 -27.69 31.32 29.43
CA SER A 52 -28.39 30.09 29.83
C SER A 52 -29.85 29.98 29.33
N VAL A 53 -30.27 30.83 28.38
CA VAL A 53 -31.58 30.75 27.74
C VAL A 53 -31.48 29.95 26.46
N SER A 54 -32.11 28.77 26.48
CA SER A 54 -32.43 27.90 25.34
C SER A 54 -31.28 27.04 24.80
N GLU A 55 -30.82 26.06 25.58
CA GLU A 55 -30.27 24.82 25.03
C GLU A 55 -31.37 24.08 24.25
N SER A 56 -31.46 24.40 22.97
CA SER A 56 -31.93 23.46 21.97
C SER A 56 -31.07 22.21 22.08
N THR A 57 -31.68 21.10 22.52
CA THR A 57 -31.10 19.75 22.52
C THR A 57 -30.95 19.24 21.09
N ALA A 58 -30.13 19.91 20.29
CA ALA A 58 -29.56 19.30 19.11
C ALA A 58 -28.54 18.29 19.64
N MET A 59 -28.90 17.00 19.60
CA MET A 59 -27.94 15.90 19.73
C MET A 59 -26.74 16.23 18.83
N TYR A 60 -25.64 16.69 19.41
CA TYR A 60 -24.37 16.75 18.72
C TYR A 60 -23.96 15.30 18.54
N LYS A 61 -24.28 14.70 17.38
CA LYS A 61 -23.71 13.41 17.00
C LYS A 61 -22.20 13.62 17.02
N ASN A 62 -21.54 13.02 18.00
CA ASN A 62 -20.09 12.91 18.02
C ASN A 62 -19.67 12.39 16.62
N PRO A 63 -18.71 13.03 15.92
CA PRO A 63 -18.27 12.56 14.61
C PRO A 63 -17.97 11.06 14.71
N GLU A 64 -18.52 10.28 13.79
CA GLU A 64 -18.27 8.84 13.77
C GLU A 64 -16.76 8.62 13.60
N GLU A 65 -16.16 7.83 14.51
CA GLU A 65 -14.73 7.57 14.46
C GLU A 65 -14.38 6.93 13.11
N PRO A 66 -13.34 7.42 12.41
CA PRO A 66 -12.87 6.79 11.19
C PRO A 66 -12.59 5.29 11.41
N LYS A 67 -13.04 4.46 10.47
CA LYS A 67 -12.97 2.99 10.59
C LYS A 67 -11.85 2.42 9.72
N HIS A 68 -11.40 1.24 10.11
CA HIS A 68 -10.54 0.39 9.28
C HIS A 68 -11.24 0.09 7.95
N GLY A 69 -10.54 0.28 6.83
CA GLY A 69 -11.08 -0.01 5.51
C GLY A 69 -11.29 -1.49 5.25
N TYR A 70 -12.05 -1.82 4.22
CA TYR A 70 -12.32 -3.21 3.88
C TYR A 70 -12.41 -3.40 2.37
N GLN A 71 -11.79 -4.46 1.86
CA GLN A 71 -11.93 -4.92 0.50
C GLN A 71 -12.31 -6.40 0.50
N ALA A 72 -13.36 -6.78 -0.23
CA ALA A 72 -13.82 -8.17 -0.25
C ALA A 72 -12.89 -9.10 -1.04
N ALA A 73 -12.33 -8.61 -2.15
CA ALA A 73 -11.46 -9.35 -3.07
C ALA A 73 -10.61 -8.36 -3.88
N PRO A 74 -9.43 -8.77 -4.40
CA PRO A 74 -8.63 -7.91 -5.26
C PRO A 74 -9.38 -7.53 -6.54
N VAL A 75 -9.06 -6.38 -7.11
CA VAL A 75 -9.47 -6.04 -8.48
C VAL A 75 -8.59 -6.81 -9.44
N VAL A 76 -9.19 -7.62 -10.32
CA VAL A 76 -8.46 -8.51 -11.23
C VAL A 76 -8.65 -8.06 -12.67
N ASN A 77 -7.55 -7.67 -13.33
CA ASN A 77 -7.53 -7.32 -14.74
C ASN A 77 -6.74 -8.38 -15.52
N VAL A 78 -7.38 -9.02 -16.51
CA VAL A 78 -6.75 -10.03 -17.35
C VAL A 78 -6.86 -9.63 -18.81
N LYS A 79 -5.74 -9.73 -19.53
CA LYS A 79 -5.67 -9.58 -20.99
C LYS A 79 -5.11 -10.85 -21.61
N ASN A 80 -5.71 -11.29 -22.70
CA ASN A 80 -5.21 -12.41 -23.49
C ASN A 80 -4.64 -11.89 -24.82
N GLU A 81 -3.43 -12.34 -25.14
CA GLU A 81 -2.70 -12.03 -26.36
C GLU A 81 -2.23 -13.31 -27.06
N SER A 82 -1.74 -13.16 -28.28
CA SER A 82 -1.20 -14.28 -29.03
C SER A 82 -0.08 -13.83 -29.96
N TYR A 83 0.94 -14.66 -30.08
CA TYR A 83 1.88 -14.62 -31.19
C TYR A 83 1.49 -15.68 -32.22
N PHE A 84 1.81 -15.46 -33.48
CA PHE A 84 1.27 -16.23 -34.59
C PHE A 84 2.30 -17.19 -35.16
N VAL A 85 1.92 -18.45 -35.32
CA VAL A 85 2.75 -19.49 -35.95
C VAL A 85 2.07 -20.05 -37.21
N SER A 86 2.89 -20.56 -38.14
CA SER A 86 2.42 -21.05 -39.44
C SER A 86 3.09 -22.37 -39.80
N GLY A 87 2.43 -23.21 -40.60
CA GLY A 87 2.93 -24.54 -40.93
C GLY A 87 1.80 -25.54 -41.11
N ASN A 88 2.08 -26.63 -41.81
CA ASN A 88 1.08 -27.67 -42.10
C ASN A 88 1.40 -29.02 -41.42
N ASP A 89 2.53 -29.09 -40.73
CA ASP A 89 3.01 -30.26 -40.02
C ASP A 89 3.61 -29.83 -38.67
N ARG A 90 3.77 -30.80 -37.78
CA ARG A 90 4.26 -30.62 -36.41
C ARG A 90 5.66 -30.00 -36.38
N GLU A 91 6.58 -30.51 -37.20
CA GLU A 91 7.97 -30.05 -37.23
C GLU A 91 8.05 -28.56 -37.58
N THR A 92 7.31 -28.13 -38.59
CA THR A 92 7.25 -26.72 -39.00
C THR A 92 6.66 -25.83 -37.90
N LEU A 93 5.61 -26.29 -37.23
CA LEU A 93 4.98 -25.56 -36.13
C LEU A 93 5.94 -25.40 -34.94
N CYS A 94 6.64 -26.46 -34.55
CA CYS A 94 7.63 -26.42 -33.48
C CYS A 94 8.83 -25.52 -33.83
N ASN A 95 9.30 -25.58 -35.07
CA ASN A 95 10.35 -24.67 -35.52
C ASN A 95 9.93 -23.20 -35.46
N GLN A 96 8.67 -22.88 -35.78
CA GLN A 96 8.15 -21.51 -35.68
C GLN A 96 8.00 -21.05 -34.23
N ILE A 97 7.51 -21.92 -33.36
CA ILE A 97 7.45 -21.69 -31.91
C ILE A 97 8.86 -21.33 -31.40
N ASN A 98 9.86 -22.19 -31.64
CA ASN A 98 11.25 -21.96 -31.23
C ASN A 98 11.87 -20.64 -31.79
N VAL A 99 11.46 -20.22 -33.00
CA VAL A 99 11.97 -18.97 -33.62
C VAL A 99 11.34 -17.73 -33.00
N GLU A 100 10.04 -17.74 -32.74
CA GLU A 100 9.36 -16.61 -32.10
C GLU A 100 9.78 -16.50 -30.62
N GLU A 101 10.05 -17.62 -29.94
CA GLU A 101 10.56 -17.65 -28.57
C GLU A 101 11.89 -16.94 -28.39
N ARG A 102 12.86 -17.18 -29.29
CA ARG A 102 14.19 -16.53 -29.26
C ARG A 102 14.14 -15.01 -29.40
N ARG A 103 12.99 -14.43 -29.77
CA ARG A 103 12.82 -12.97 -29.89
C ARG A 103 12.36 -12.31 -28.60
N VAL A 104 11.88 -13.07 -27.62
CA VAL A 104 11.29 -12.52 -26.39
C VAL A 104 12.36 -12.27 -25.31
N GLU A 105 13.31 -13.20 -25.08
CA GLU A 105 14.50 -13.01 -24.22
C GLU A 105 15.65 -13.95 -24.65
N GLU A 106 16.93 -13.62 -24.33
CA GLU A 106 18.10 -14.39 -24.79
C GLU A 106 18.29 -15.76 -24.10
N ASP A 107 17.67 -16.04 -22.93
CA ASP A 107 18.09 -17.17 -22.08
C ASP A 107 16.96 -18.06 -21.49
N ARG A 108 15.70 -17.95 -21.93
CA ARG A 108 14.61 -18.86 -21.49
C ARG A 108 13.70 -19.27 -22.66
N VAL A 109 13.34 -20.56 -22.69
CA VAL A 109 12.35 -21.13 -23.63
C VAL A 109 10.97 -20.94 -22.99
N GLN A 110 10.13 -20.05 -23.53
CA GLN A 110 8.78 -19.79 -23.01
C GLN A 110 7.75 -19.92 -24.14
N ILE A 111 7.09 -21.06 -24.19
CA ILE A 111 6.14 -21.34 -25.27
C ILE A 111 4.80 -20.62 -25.05
N GLY A 112 4.36 -20.53 -23.81
CA GLY A 112 3.42 -19.52 -23.34
C GLY A 112 4.15 -18.64 -22.33
N TYR A 113 3.60 -17.47 -22.05
CA TYR A 113 4.03 -16.70 -20.88
C TYR A 113 2.91 -15.82 -20.36
N ILE A 114 2.98 -15.53 -19.07
CA ILE A 114 2.17 -14.54 -18.38
C ILE A 114 3.07 -13.42 -17.85
N LEU A 115 2.70 -12.18 -18.17
CA LEU A 115 3.25 -11.01 -17.50
C LEU A 115 2.27 -10.59 -16.42
N SER A 116 2.70 -10.60 -15.16
CA SER A 116 1.83 -10.30 -14.01
C SER A 116 2.38 -9.18 -13.15
N SER A 117 1.48 -8.41 -12.54
CA SER A 117 1.81 -7.47 -11.48
C SER A 117 0.73 -7.45 -10.40
N MET A 118 1.14 -7.23 -9.16
CA MET A 118 0.27 -6.95 -8.03
C MET A 118 0.63 -5.56 -7.51
N ARG A 119 -0.36 -4.71 -7.25
CA ARG A 119 -0.17 -3.38 -6.66
C ARG A 119 -1.22 -3.10 -5.60
N TYR A 120 -0.91 -2.16 -4.72
CA TYR A 120 -1.84 -1.72 -3.69
C TYR A 120 -1.77 -0.21 -3.48
N GLU A 121 -2.90 0.35 -3.08
CA GLU A 121 -3.04 1.74 -2.68
C GLU A 121 -3.89 1.79 -1.41
N TYR A 122 -3.54 2.65 -0.46
CA TYR A 122 -4.33 2.87 0.75
C TYR A 122 -4.13 4.29 1.30
N TYR A 123 -5.05 4.70 2.16
CA TYR A 123 -4.91 5.92 2.95
C TYR A 123 -4.77 5.57 4.43
N ALA A 124 -3.83 6.21 5.13
CA ALA A 124 -3.71 6.05 6.58
C ALA A 124 -4.78 6.87 7.30
N VAL A 125 -5.33 6.29 8.37
CA VAL A 125 -6.40 6.89 9.17
C VAL A 125 -6.01 6.89 10.64
N LEU A 126 -6.06 8.06 11.28
CA LEU A 126 -5.82 8.22 12.71
C LEU A 126 -7.11 8.00 13.50
N THR A 127 -7.05 7.09 14.48
CA THR A 127 -8.12 6.75 15.42
C THR A 127 -7.66 6.97 16.87
N LEU A 128 -8.55 6.80 17.85
CA LEU A 128 -8.19 6.84 19.27
C LEU A 128 -7.23 5.72 19.69
N LYS A 129 -7.14 4.64 18.90
CA LYS A 129 -6.24 3.49 19.13
C LYS A 129 -4.90 3.61 18.38
N GLY A 130 -4.73 4.65 17.56
CA GLY A 130 -3.57 4.84 16.68
C GLY A 130 -3.95 4.87 15.20
N TYR A 131 -2.95 4.75 14.33
CA TYR A 131 -3.09 4.69 12.88
C TYR A 131 -3.52 3.29 12.42
N THR A 132 -4.44 3.24 11.46
CA THR A 132 -4.84 2.01 10.75
C THR A 132 -5.04 2.32 9.27
N ILE A 133 -5.23 1.29 8.45
CA ILE A 133 -5.58 1.51 7.04
C ILE A 133 -7.04 1.96 6.95
N GLY A 134 -7.28 3.04 6.22
CA GLY A 134 -8.60 3.41 5.71
C GLY A 134 -8.91 2.64 4.45
N ASP A 135 -9.70 3.25 3.57
CA ASP A 135 -9.99 2.68 2.24
C ASP A 135 -8.70 2.29 1.53
N PHE A 136 -8.70 1.07 1.00
CA PHE A 136 -7.57 0.51 0.28
C PHE A 136 -8.03 -0.30 -0.92
N THR A 137 -7.13 -0.52 -1.86
CA THR A 137 -7.38 -1.32 -3.05
C THR A 137 -6.13 -2.10 -3.43
N VAL A 138 -6.24 -3.41 -3.46
CA VAL A 138 -5.30 -4.33 -4.09
C VAL A 138 -5.79 -4.62 -5.51
N THR A 139 -4.89 -4.48 -6.49
CA THR A 139 -5.16 -4.76 -7.91
C THR A 139 -4.11 -5.72 -8.46
N THR A 140 -4.57 -6.67 -9.27
CA THR A 140 -3.70 -7.52 -10.10
C THR A 140 -3.94 -7.21 -11.57
N ASP A 141 -2.87 -7.17 -12.35
CA ASP A 141 -2.93 -7.10 -13.81
C ASP A 141 -2.11 -8.25 -14.38
N SER A 142 -2.69 -8.97 -15.34
CA SER A 142 -1.99 -10.00 -16.09
C SER A 142 -2.22 -9.92 -17.59
N VAL A 143 -1.18 -10.27 -18.36
CA VAL A 143 -1.23 -10.47 -19.81
C VAL A 143 -0.75 -11.87 -20.13
N ILE A 144 -1.67 -12.75 -20.53
CA ILE A 144 -1.39 -14.12 -20.94
C ILE A 144 -1.16 -14.14 -22.45
N THR A 145 0.01 -14.59 -22.89
CA THR A 145 0.38 -14.68 -24.30
C THR A 145 0.64 -16.12 -24.68
N VAL A 146 -0.04 -16.59 -25.73
CA VAL A 146 -0.01 -18.00 -26.12
C VAL A 146 0.01 -18.17 -27.65
N PRO A 147 0.57 -19.26 -28.21
CA PRO A 147 0.76 -19.41 -29.65
C PRO A 147 -0.56 -19.61 -30.41
N GLN A 148 -0.76 -18.93 -31.53
CA GLN A 148 -1.94 -19.08 -32.36
C GLN A 148 -1.56 -19.56 -33.76
N TRP A 149 -2.14 -20.70 -34.16
CA TRP A 149 -1.95 -21.22 -35.51
C TRP A 149 -2.77 -20.41 -36.52
N THR A 150 -2.08 -19.85 -37.50
CA THR A 150 -2.65 -18.93 -38.52
C THR A 150 -3.46 -19.63 -39.60
N SER A 151 -3.13 -20.87 -39.95
CA SER A 151 -3.87 -21.67 -40.93
C SER A 151 -3.53 -23.15 -40.83
N SER A 152 -4.55 -24.00 -40.67
CA SER A 152 -4.41 -25.46 -40.71
C SER A 152 -4.68 -26.07 -42.09
N GLY A 153 -4.76 -25.23 -43.12
CA GLY A 153 -5.04 -25.65 -44.50
C GLY A 153 -3.94 -26.55 -45.05
N GLY A 154 -4.29 -27.81 -45.33
CA GLY A 154 -3.33 -28.81 -45.82
C GLY A 154 -2.65 -29.63 -44.73
N ALA A 155 -2.90 -29.35 -43.44
CA ALA A 155 -2.45 -30.17 -42.35
C ALA A 155 -3.29 -31.46 -42.20
N SER A 156 -2.64 -32.52 -41.73
CA SER A 156 -3.34 -33.77 -41.36
C SER A 156 -4.25 -33.56 -40.15
N ASP A 157 -5.24 -34.42 -39.98
CA ASP A 157 -6.12 -34.36 -38.81
C ASP A 157 -5.39 -34.72 -37.51
N ASP A 158 -4.37 -35.57 -37.59
CA ASP A 158 -3.48 -35.87 -36.47
C ASP A 158 -2.75 -34.61 -36.01
N THR A 159 -2.11 -33.87 -36.91
CA THR A 159 -1.44 -32.60 -36.60
C THR A 159 -2.39 -31.58 -35.98
N LYS A 160 -3.64 -31.50 -36.48
CA LYS A 160 -4.65 -30.59 -35.89
C LYS A 160 -5.05 -31.00 -34.49
N ASN A 161 -5.21 -32.30 -34.23
CA ASN A 161 -5.54 -32.81 -32.91
C ASN A 161 -4.39 -32.62 -31.93
N ASP A 162 -3.16 -32.84 -32.38
CA ASP A 162 -1.94 -32.59 -31.63
C ASP A 162 -1.80 -31.12 -31.25
N TRP A 163 -1.97 -30.21 -32.22
CA TRP A 163 -1.95 -28.77 -31.98
C TRP A 163 -2.99 -28.34 -30.94
N ARG A 164 -4.21 -28.87 -31.02
CA ARG A 164 -5.27 -28.56 -30.05
C ARG A 164 -4.90 -29.00 -28.64
N ARG A 165 -4.45 -30.25 -28.47
CA ARG A 165 -3.99 -30.76 -27.17
C ARG A 165 -2.87 -29.91 -26.59
N PHE A 166 -1.89 -29.59 -27.42
CA PHE A 166 -0.78 -28.70 -27.08
C PHE A 166 -1.30 -27.34 -26.61
N LYS A 167 -2.14 -26.69 -27.41
CA LYS A 167 -2.67 -25.35 -27.14
C LYS A 167 -3.49 -25.31 -25.86
N ASP A 168 -4.33 -26.32 -25.65
CA ASP A 168 -5.15 -26.45 -24.44
C ASP A 168 -4.26 -26.59 -23.20
N ALA A 169 -3.17 -27.36 -23.29
CA ALA A 169 -2.20 -27.51 -22.20
C ALA A 169 -1.44 -26.21 -21.91
N VAL A 170 -1.00 -25.47 -22.94
CA VAL A 170 -0.35 -24.16 -22.76
C VAL A 170 -1.30 -23.21 -22.03
N VAL A 171 -2.54 -23.09 -22.53
CA VAL A 171 -3.54 -22.19 -21.93
C VAL A 171 -3.86 -22.59 -20.49
N ALA A 172 -3.95 -23.90 -20.20
CA ALA A 172 -4.16 -24.37 -18.83
C ALA A 172 -3.00 -23.99 -17.91
N HIS A 173 -1.76 -24.18 -18.35
CA HIS A 173 -0.56 -23.80 -17.60
C HIS A 173 -0.54 -22.29 -17.28
N GLU A 174 -0.73 -21.42 -18.28
CA GLU A 174 -0.72 -19.96 -18.04
C GLU A 174 -1.89 -19.49 -17.17
N ASN A 175 -3.05 -20.16 -17.24
CA ASN A 175 -4.19 -19.84 -16.37
C ASN A 175 -3.94 -20.26 -14.91
N GLU A 176 -3.11 -21.27 -14.67
CA GLU A 176 -2.75 -21.65 -13.30
C GLU A 176 -1.88 -20.57 -12.67
N HIS A 177 -0.89 -20.03 -13.39
CA HIS A 177 -0.13 -18.86 -12.94
C HIS A 177 -1.03 -17.65 -12.66
N GLN A 178 -2.05 -17.41 -13.48
CA GLN A 178 -3.03 -16.36 -13.21
C GLN A 178 -3.85 -16.64 -11.94
N SER A 179 -4.16 -17.90 -11.65
CA SER A 179 -4.87 -18.31 -10.45
C SER A 179 -4.02 -18.10 -9.20
N ILE A 180 -2.75 -18.53 -9.22
CA ILE A 180 -1.77 -18.30 -8.15
C ILE A 180 -1.63 -16.79 -7.85
N LEU A 181 -1.59 -15.93 -8.88
CA LEU A 181 -1.58 -14.47 -8.71
C LEU A 181 -2.80 -13.95 -7.95
N VAL A 182 -4.00 -14.43 -8.31
CA VAL A 182 -5.25 -14.01 -7.67
C VAL A 182 -5.37 -14.54 -6.25
N GLU A 183 -4.92 -15.76 -6.00
CA GLU A 183 -4.89 -16.38 -4.66
C GLU A 183 -4.00 -15.58 -3.72
N ASN A 184 -2.75 -15.30 -4.10
CA ASN A 184 -1.82 -14.50 -3.31
C ASN A 184 -2.34 -13.07 -3.07
N ALA A 185 -2.93 -12.43 -4.08
CA ALA A 185 -3.54 -11.11 -3.92
C ALA A 185 -4.75 -11.15 -2.97
N THR A 186 -5.51 -12.23 -2.97
CA THR A 186 -6.64 -12.45 -2.05
C THR A 186 -6.15 -12.65 -0.61
N GLU A 187 -5.08 -13.42 -0.41
CA GLU A 187 -4.44 -13.55 0.90
C GLU A 187 -3.90 -12.22 1.42
N PHE A 188 -3.30 -11.41 0.54
CA PHE A 188 -2.84 -10.07 0.90
C PHE A 188 -4.00 -9.15 1.29
N VAL A 189 -5.12 -9.14 0.54
CA VAL A 189 -6.35 -8.43 0.92
C VAL A 189 -6.84 -8.86 2.30
N ASN A 190 -6.88 -10.18 2.56
CA ASN A 190 -7.30 -10.70 3.87
C ASN A 190 -6.36 -10.25 4.99
N THR A 191 -5.06 -10.19 4.70
CA THR A 191 -4.06 -9.71 5.67
C THR A 191 -4.28 -8.23 5.98
N LEU A 192 -4.53 -7.39 4.97
CA LEU A 192 -4.83 -5.97 5.15
C LEU A 192 -6.14 -5.76 5.92
N ASN A 193 -7.22 -6.48 5.57
CA ASN A 193 -8.52 -6.44 6.26
C ASN A 193 -8.44 -6.76 7.77
N ASN A 194 -7.40 -7.48 8.19
CA ASN A 194 -7.19 -7.88 9.58
C ASN A 194 -6.05 -7.08 10.24
N LEU A 195 -5.51 -6.06 9.56
CA LEU A 195 -4.41 -5.28 10.06
C LEU A 195 -4.87 -4.40 11.23
N GLY A 196 -4.08 -4.42 12.31
CA GLY A 196 -4.43 -3.74 13.54
C GLY A 196 -4.20 -2.22 13.53
N TYR A 197 -3.90 -1.70 14.72
CA TYR A 197 -3.59 -0.30 14.95
C TYR A 197 -2.11 -0.13 15.29
N TYR A 198 -1.53 0.97 14.83
CA TYR A 198 -0.12 1.30 14.98
C TYR A 198 0.04 2.66 15.66
N PRO A 199 1.10 2.88 16.46
CA PRO A 199 1.27 4.13 17.20
C PRO A 199 1.56 5.33 16.28
N THR A 200 2.12 5.11 15.10
CA THR A 200 2.46 6.16 14.13
C THR A 200 2.14 5.72 12.71
N GLU A 201 1.92 6.67 11.81
CA GLU A 201 1.74 6.43 10.38
C GLU A 201 2.96 5.71 9.79
N THR A 202 4.18 6.10 10.19
CA THR A 202 5.41 5.42 9.76
C THR A 202 5.43 3.94 10.15
N ALA A 203 4.98 3.59 11.36
CA ALA A 203 4.92 2.20 11.79
C ALA A 203 3.86 1.39 11.01
N LEU A 204 2.73 2.03 10.67
CA LEU A 204 1.75 1.43 9.77
C LEU A 204 2.35 1.18 8.39
N ASN A 205 3.01 2.17 7.80
CA ASN A 205 3.58 2.07 6.45
C ASN A 205 4.63 0.96 6.36
N VAL A 206 5.54 0.89 7.34
CA VAL A 206 6.53 -0.20 7.42
C VAL A 206 5.87 -1.57 7.54
N ALA A 207 4.77 -1.68 8.29
CA ALA A 207 4.04 -2.93 8.40
C ALA A 207 3.37 -3.32 7.07
N VAL A 208 2.70 -2.38 6.40
CA VAL A 208 2.05 -2.63 5.10
C VAL A 208 3.09 -3.02 4.03
N GLU A 209 4.21 -2.29 3.95
CA GLU A 209 5.31 -2.62 3.03
C GLU A 209 5.89 -4.01 3.30
N GLY A 210 6.15 -4.35 4.57
CA GLY A 210 6.65 -5.67 4.94
C GLY A 210 5.68 -6.80 4.62
N LEU A 211 4.36 -6.57 4.75
CA LEU A 211 3.33 -7.52 4.36
C LEU A 211 3.25 -7.69 2.84
N TYR A 212 3.39 -6.59 2.09
CA TYR A 212 3.43 -6.64 0.63
C TYR A 212 4.66 -7.40 0.13
N ASP A 213 5.86 -7.11 0.67
CA ASP A 213 7.09 -7.81 0.30
C ASP A 213 6.99 -9.31 0.59
N ALA A 214 6.38 -9.69 1.73
CA ALA A 214 6.14 -11.09 2.06
C ALA A 214 5.18 -11.77 1.07
N ALA A 215 4.05 -11.14 0.76
CA ALA A 215 3.08 -11.65 -0.20
C ALA A 215 3.67 -11.76 -1.62
N TYR A 216 4.46 -10.77 -2.04
CA TYR A 216 5.12 -10.78 -3.34
C TYR A 216 6.20 -11.86 -3.43
N LYS A 217 6.94 -12.07 -2.33
CA LYS A 217 7.91 -13.16 -2.25
C LYS A 217 7.23 -14.52 -2.35
N GLN A 218 6.14 -14.74 -1.61
CA GLN A 218 5.36 -15.99 -1.67
C GLN A 218 4.82 -16.23 -3.08
N LEU A 219 4.20 -15.22 -3.70
CA LEU A 219 3.75 -15.28 -5.09
C LEU A 219 4.86 -15.77 -6.02
N ARG A 220 6.06 -15.19 -5.91
CA ARG A 220 7.20 -15.61 -6.73
C ARG A 220 7.60 -17.06 -6.50
N GLU A 221 7.70 -17.48 -5.23
CA GLU A 221 8.06 -18.85 -4.88
C GLU A 221 7.02 -19.84 -5.43
N GLU A 222 5.72 -19.53 -5.35
CA GLU A 222 4.65 -20.39 -5.86
C GLU A 222 4.63 -20.47 -7.40
N GLN A 223 4.87 -19.37 -8.11
CA GLN A 223 5.01 -19.36 -9.58
C GLN A 223 6.20 -20.22 -10.01
N GLU A 224 7.37 -20.03 -9.37
CA GLU A 224 8.59 -20.78 -9.67
C GLU A 224 8.41 -22.28 -9.34
N ASN A 225 7.80 -22.61 -8.20
CA ASN A 225 7.51 -24.01 -7.83
C ASN A 225 6.52 -24.67 -8.81
N PHE A 226 5.49 -23.95 -9.25
CA PHE A 226 4.55 -24.49 -10.24
C PHE A 226 5.26 -24.81 -11.55
N ASP A 227 6.12 -23.93 -12.04
CA ASP A 227 6.93 -24.19 -13.23
C ASP A 227 7.87 -25.40 -13.07
N GLU A 228 8.48 -25.57 -11.89
CA GLU A 228 9.38 -26.69 -11.59
C GLU A 228 8.65 -28.05 -11.50
N GLU A 229 7.45 -28.06 -10.94
CA GLU A 229 6.64 -29.27 -10.76
C GLU A 229 5.83 -29.65 -12.01
N TYR A 230 5.58 -28.69 -12.91
CA TYR A 230 4.78 -28.94 -14.10
C TYR A 230 5.53 -29.81 -15.12
N GLU A 231 5.17 -31.09 -15.17
CA GLU A 231 5.68 -32.00 -16.20
C GLU A 231 5.18 -31.55 -17.58
N ASN A 232 6.12 -31.10 -18.42
CA ASN A 232 5.89 -30.61 -19.79
C ASN A 232 5.47 -31.72 -20.79
N GLU A 233 4.80 -32.79 -20.36
CA GLU A 233 4.49 -33.96 -21.19
C GLU A 233 3.76 -33.60 -22.51
N PRO A 234 2.72 -32.74 -22.52
CA PRO A 234 2.05 -32.35 -23.77
C PRO A 234 2.96 -31.54 -24.72
N PHE A 235 3.90 -30.81 -24.15
CA PHE A 235 4.90 -29.99 -24.84
C PHE A 235 5.99 -30.84 -25.48
N GLN A 236 6.60 -31.71 -24.69
CA GLN A 236 7.59 -32.68 -25.15
C GLN A 236 6.97 -33.61 -26.21
N HIS A 237 5.69 -33.98 -26.03
CA HIS A 237 4.96 -34.76 -27.02
C HIS A 237 4.70 -33.99 -28.33
N PHE A 238 4.53 -32.68 -28.28
CA PHE A 238 4.33 -31.88 -29.49
C PHE A 238 5.65 -31.62 -30.23
N CYS A 239 6.77 -31.35 -29.54
CA CYS A 239 8.01 -30.89 -30.19
C CYS A 239 9.26 -31.77 -30.05
N GLU A 240 9.31 -32.75 -29.14
CA GLU A 240 10.55 -33.51 -28.86
C GLU A 240 10.48 -35.00 -29.20
N ASN A 241 9.29 -35.60 -29.20
CA ASN A 241 9.14 -37.05 -29.36
C ASN A 241 9.02 -37.53 -30.82
N HIS A 242 10.02 -37.31 -31.69
CA HIS A 242 10.11 -38.00 -33.00
C HIS A 242 11.55 -38.14 -33.53
#